data_AF-A0A835EXW6-F1
#
_entry.id   AF-A0A835EXW6-F1
#
_cell.length_a   1.000
_cell.length_b   1.000
_cell.length_c   1.000
_cell.angle_alpha   90.00
_cell.angle_beta   90.00
_cell.angle_gamma   90.00
#
_symmetry.space_group_name_H-M   'P 1'
#
loop_
_entity.id
_entity.type
_entity.pdbx_description
1 polymer ?
#
loop_
_entity_poly.entity_id
_entity_poly.type
_entity_poly.pdbx_seq_one_letter_code
_entity_poly.pdbx_strand_id
1 'polypeptide(L)'
;MGRFRTNTELLDRAARPFNPKDAEDTSGLLDMCVKALQDSRHVTREKALAALAATLEQLPPLDDSRCFNIFALCGVCLKDEGSSLKERCLAYRAVGLLALTLRAASAGSSEVLAHSFQPLARTIRREHDGDAPPVTLVIAAIECLAAVTFAGARGRDDVYRSLKALWDLIVSSSRPSKINSGGSGAGARKKTTTPPQVLAAAVSTWAFLLTTIVSETDALIKKADSAVWNAAVACLAGLLGHDDRGVRVAAGEALAMCVELNLTQHAPRKDMDALAAKVSELASELPGRGSNSKNTILLEQRDLFGQIAAFLDHGERPERSLPTSVDGCVALRVCSWAKLVQLNFLTRFLGDGFRKHVQGNELFKEAFSYGANKGKVLSISKKKQGNKTDKDYFKARRGGRCRPWDYTILCDYPYTARYKPETLLRIGWQALH
;
A
#
# COMPACT_ATOMS: atom_id res chain seq x y z
N MET A 1 63.40 -3.82 -23.46
CA MET A 1 62.52 -2.64 -23.60
C MET A 1 61.41 -2.99 -24.57
N GLY A 2 60.16 -2.97 -24.13
CA GLY A 2 59.01 -3.33 -24.94
C GLY A 2 57.72 -2.95 -24.23
N ARG A 3 57.53 -1.64 -24.02
CA ARG A 3 56.24 -1.06 -23.63
C ARG A 3 55.68 -0.34 -24.86
N PHE A 4 54.75 -0.99 -25.53
CA PHE A 4 53.70 -0.32 -26.31
C PHE A 4 52.40 -1.03 -25.99
N ARG A 5 51.83 -0.68 -24.83
CA ARG A 5 50.38 -0.71 -24.64
C ARG A 5 49.87 0.65 -25.07
N THR A 6 49.46 0.77 -26.32
CA THR A 6 48.61 1.87 -26.78
C THR A 6 47.80 1.41 -27.98
N ASN A 7 46.51 1.72 -27.93
CA ASN A 7 45.50 1.65 -29.00
C ASN A 7 44.64 0.39 -29.17
N THR A 8 44.81 -0.70 -28.42
CA THR A 8 43.86 -1.84 -28.44
C THR A 8 42.92 -1.92 -27.23
N GLU A 9 43.10 -1.05 -26.24
CA GLU A 9 42.04 -0.69 -25.28
C GLU A 9 41.12 0.42 -25.84
N LEU A 10 41.37 0.90 -27.08
CA LEU A 10 40.54 1.87 -27.82
C LEU A 10 39.32 1.26 -28.52
N LEU A 11 38.84 0.12 -28.04
CA LEU A 11 37.47 -0.31 -28.23
C LEU A 11 36.92 -0.67 -26.85
N ASP A 12 36.87 0.34 -25.98
CA ASP A 12 35.78 0.42 -25.00
C ASP A 12 34.52 0.05 -25.78
N ARG A 13 33.97 -1.12 -25.49
CA ARG A 13 32.80 -1.68 -26.18
C ARG A 13 31.71 -0.63 -26.02
N ALA A 14 31.56 0.21 -27.04
CA ALA A 14 30.51 1.21 -27.12
C ALA A 14 29.20 0.44 -27.35
N ALA A 15 28.76 -0.29 -26.33
CA ALA A 15 27.38 -0.69 -26.20
C ALA A 15 26.58 0.59 -26.35
N ARG A 16 25.71 0.62 -27.37
CA ARG A 16 24.84 1.77 -27.62
C ARG A 16 24.24 2.20 -26.28
N PRO A 17 24.29 3.51 -25.95
CA PRO A 17 23.75 3.99 -24.70
C PRO A 17 22.29 3.54 -24.60
N PHE A 18 21.91 2.96 -23.45
CA PHE A 18 20.56 2.45 -23.24
C PHE A 18 19.52 3.54 -23.56
N ASN A 19 18.66 3.24 -24.55
CA ASN A 19 17.59 4.11 -24.98
C ASN A 19 16.27 3.29 -25.02
N PRO A 20 15.32 3.56 -24.10
CA PRO A 20 14.03 2.86 -24.07
C PRO A 20 13.23 2.93 -25.37
N LYS A 21 13.46 3.97 -26.19
CA LYS A 21 12.75 4.17 -27.46
C LYS A 21 13.18 3.21 -28.57
N ASP A 22 14.27 2.47 -28.37
CA ASP A 22 14.77 1.51 -29.35
C ASP A 22 13.98 0.19 -29.32
N ALA A 23 13.08 0.00 -28.34
CA ALA A 23 12.24 -1.19 -28.25
C ALA A 23 11.07 -1.13 -29.23
N GLU A 24 10.86 -2.24 -29.94
CA GLU A 24 9.71 -2.43 -30.83
C GLU A 24 8.42 -2.75 -30.05
N ASP A 25 8.55 -3.45 -28.92
CA ASP A 25 7.44 -3.84 -28.06
C ASP A 25 7.82 -3.85 -26.57
N THR A 26 6.83 -4.13 -25.72
CA THR A 26 7.01 -4.18 -24.26
C THR A 26 7.97 -5.29 -23.83
N SER A 27 7.99 -6.43 -24.53
CA SER A 27 8.86 -7.55 -24.17
C SER A 27 10.32 -7.23 -24.46
N GLY A 28 10.61 -6.68 -25.63
CA GLY A 28 11.92 -6.19 -26.02
C GLY A 28 12.40 -5.07 -25.09
N LEU A 29 11.52 -4.19 -24.62
CA LEU A 29 11.88 -3.18 -23.63
C LEU A 29 12.32 -3.80 -22.30
N LEU A 30 11.61 -4.83 -21.81
CA LEU A 30 12.03 -5.56 -20.61
C LEU A 30 13.40 -6.21 -20.79
N ASP A 31 13.65 -6.84 -21.94
CA ASP A 31 14.95 -7.47 -22.23
C ASP A 31 16.09 -6.45 -22.30
N MET A 32 15.84 -5.27 -22.88
CA MET A 32 16.80 -4.17 -22.88
C MET A 32 17.07 -3.66 -21.47
N CYS A 33 16.03 -3.50 -20.64
CA CYS A 33 16.17 -3.11 -19.24
C CYS A 33 17.02 -4.12 -18.46
N VAL A 34 16.72 -5.42 -18.59
CA VAL A 34 17.47 -6.51 -17.93
C VAL A 34 18.96 -6.46 -18.30
N LYS A 35 19.29 -6.28 -19.59
CA LYS A 35 20.68 -6.14 -20.05
C LYS A 35 21.33 -4.88 -19.49
N ALA A 36 20.63 -3.75 -19.48
CA ALA A 36 21.17 -2.47 -19.01
C ALA A 36 21.36 -2.43 -17.49
N LEU A 37 20.60 -3.20 -16.71
CA LEU A 37 20.79 -3.35 -15.27
C LEU A 37 22.08 -4.10 -14.89
N GLN A 38 22.65 -4.87 -15.81
CA GLN A 38 23.93 -5.55 -15.63
C GLN A 38 25.14 -4.62 -15.91
N ASP A 39 24.89 -3.39 -16.37
CA ASP A 39 25.95 -2.43 -16.68
C ASP A 39 26.65 -1.95 -15.39
N SER A 40 27.97 -1.80 -15.43
CA SER A 40 28.76 -1.31 -14.30
C SER A 40 28.48 0.16 -13.97
N ARG A 41 27.93 0.94 -14.91
CA ARG A 41 27.66 2.37 -14.76
C ARG A 41 26.28 2.61 -14.13
N HIS A 42 26.27 3.22 -12.94
CA HIS A 42 25.06 3.58 -12.21
C HIS A 42 24.09 4.44 -13.03
N VAL A 43 24.58 5.34 -13.90
CA VAL A 43 23.73 6.18 -14.77
C VAL A 43 22.91 5.34 -15.76
N THR A 44 23.50 4.27 -16.29
CA THR A 44 22.81 3.33 -17.19
C THR A 44 21.78 2.52 -16.41
N ARG A 45 22.16 1.99 -15.24
CA ARG A 45 21.25 1.24 -14.37
C ARG A 45 20.08 2.09 -13.88
N GLU A 46 20.31 3.34 -13.52
CA GLU A 46 19.26 4.27 -13.10
C GLU A 46 18.24 4.51 -14.22
N LYS A 47 18.70 4.76 -15.46
CA LYS A 47 17.82 4.90 -16.62
C LYS A 47 17.04 3.60 -16.90
N ALA A 48 17.69 2.45 -16.77
CA ALA A 48 17.07 1.15 -16.93
C ALA A 48 15.98 0.90 -15.88
N LEU A 49 16.24 1.23 -14.60
CA LEU A 49 15.25 1.10 -13.52
C LEU A 49 14.06 2.04 -13.74
N ALA A 50 14.29 3.27 -14.20
CA ALA A 50 13.21 4.20 -14.51
C ALA A 50 12.32 3.67 -15.65
N ALA A 51 12.93 3.17 -16.72
CA ALA A 51 12.20 2.56 -17.84
C ALA A 51 11.48 1.26 -17.42
N LEU A 52 12.11 0.44 -16.58
CA LEU A 52 11.53 -0.77 -16.02
C LEU A 52 10.30 -0.45 -15.17
N ALA A 53 10.40 0.53 -14.24
CA ALA A 53 9.27 0.94 -13.41
C ALA A 53 8.10 1.45 -14.27
N ALA A 54 8.37 2.33 -15.23
CA ALA A 54 7.35 2.81 -16.16
C ALA A 54 6.72 1.67 -16.97
N THR A 55 7.49 0.65 -17.35
CA THR A 55 6.99 -0.53 -18.05
C THR A 55 6.09 -1.38 -17.17
N LEU A 56 6.51 -1.67 -15.93
CA LEU A 56 5.76 -2.48 -14.98
C LEU A 56 4.42 -1.83 -14.60
N GLU A 57 4.35 -0.50 -14.51
CA GLU A 57 3.08 0.24 -14.32
C GLU A 57 2.06 -0.05 -15.44
N GLN A 58 2.52 -0.42 -16.64
CA GLN A 58 1.64 -0.72 -17.77
C GLN A 58 1.13 -2.17 -17.79
N LEU A 59 1.36 -2.95 -16.73
CA LEU A 59 0.98 -4.37 -16.60
C LEU A 59 1.48 -5.22 -17.79
N PRO A 60 2.80 -5.39 -17.96
CA PRO A 60 3.36 -6.19 -19.03
C PRO A 60 3.07 -7.70 -18.80
N PRO A 61 3.01 -8.51 -19.86
CA PRO A 61 2.93 -9.97 -19.70
C PRO A 61 4.25 -10.48 -19.12
N LEU A 62 4.23 -10.90 -17.85
CA LEU A 62 5.39 -11.35 -17.10
C LEU A 62 5.25 -12.83 -16.68
N ASP A 63 6.34 -13.58 -16.78
CA ASP A 63 6.45 -14.94 -16.24
C ASP A 63 7.37 -14.97 -15.01
N ASP A 64 7.33 -16.08 -14.27
CA ASP A 64 8.10 -16.23 -13.04
C ASP A 64 9.62 -16.16 -13.28
N SER A 65 10.12 -16.65 -14.43
CA SER A 65 11.57 -16.62 -14.74
C SER A 65 12.09 -15.19 -14.92
N ARG A 66 11.39 -14.37 -15.71
CA ARG A 66 11.71 -12.95 -15.89
C ARG A 66 11.57 -12.19 -14.57
N CYS A 67 10.57 -12.53 -13.76
CA CYS A 67 10.43 -11.96 -12.42
C CYS A 67 11.67 -12.19 -11.56
N PHE A 68 12.12 -13.44 -11.40
CA PHE A 68 13.28 -13.73 -10.56
C PHE A 68 14.54 -13.03 -11.03
N ASN A 69 14.75 -12.95 -12.35
CA ASN A 69 15.89 -12.24 -12.91
C ASN A 69 15.82 -10.73 -12.61
N ILE A 70 14.67 -10.09 -12.87
CA ILE A 70 14.47 -8.66 -12.57
C ILE A 70 14.64 -8.39 -11.07
N PHE A 71 14.07 -9.24 -10.21
CA PHE A 71 14.17 -9.13 -8.76
C PHE A 71 15.62 -9.23 -8.29
N ALA A 72 16.38 -10.21 -8.80
CA ALA A 72 17.79 -10.39 -8.47
C ALA A 72 18.62 -9.15 -8.86
N LEU A 73 18.39 -8.60 -10.06
CA LEU A 73 19.08 -7.40 -10.54
C LEU A 73 18.75 -6.14 -9.72
N CYS A 74 17.48 -5.97 -9.31
CA CYS A 74 17.11 -4.92 -8.37
C CYS A 74 17.83 -5.11 -7.02
N GLY A 75 17.97 -6.36 -6.55
CA GLY A 75 18.72 -6.70 -5.35
C GLY A 75 20.20 -6.31 -5.40
N VAL A 76 20.83 -6.39 -6.58
CA VAL A 76 22.22 -5.90 -6.79
C VAL A 76 22.28 -4.38 -6.62
N CYS A 77 21.36 -3.64 -7.24
CA CYS A 77 21.27 -2.17 -7.13
C CYS A 77 21.00 -1.69 -5.70
N LEU A 78 20.42 -2.53 -4.84
CA LEU A 78 20.16 -2.21 -3.43
C LEU A 78 21.37 -2.48 -2.53
N LYS A 79 22.25 -3.42 -2.90
CA LYS A 79 23.40 -3.85 -2.11
C LYS A 79 24.70 -3.16 -2.49
N ASP A 80 24.84 -2.75 -3.74
CA ASP A 80 26.07 -2.14 -4.27
C ASP A 80 26.30 -0.77 -3.61
N GLU A 81 27.43 -0.64 -2.90
CA GLU A 81 27.88 0.57 -2.21
C GLU A 81 28.06 1.76 -3.18
N GLY A 82 28.29 1.49 -4.47
CA GLY A 82 28.39 2.49 -5.53
C GLY A 82 27.04 3.01 -6.05
N SER A 83 25.91 2.48 -5.57
CA SER A 83 24.58 2.82 -6.11
C SER A 83 24.08 4.18 -5.64
N SER A 84 23.58 4.97 -6.59
CA SER A 84 23.02 6.29 -6.30
C SER A 84 21.78 6.16 -5.40
N LEU A 85 21.46 7.21 -4.64
CA LEU A 85 20.23 7.23 -3.83
C LEU A 85 18.98 7.03 -4.72
N LYS A 86 18.99 7.65 -5.90
CA LYS A 86 17.90 7.57 -6.87
C LYS A 86 17.78 6.17 -7.45
N GLU A 87 18.91 5.53 -7.78
CA GLU A 87 18.96 4.14 -8.22
C GLU A 87 18.34 3.20 -7.17
N ARG A 88 18.74 3.32 -5.90
CA ARG A 88 18.17 2.51 -4.80
C ARG A 88 16.67 2.73 -4.60
N CYS A 89 16.20 3.98 -4.69
CA CYS A 89 14.77 4.29 -4.60
C CYS A 89 13.99 3.68 -5.78
N LEU A 90 14.54 3.76 -7.01
CA LEU A 90 13.95 3.15 -8.19
C LEU A 90 13.97 1.62 -8.13
N ALA A 91 14.98 1.02 -7.50
CA ALA A 91 15.03 -0.43 -7.29
C ALA A 91 13.91 -0.90 -6.35
N TYR A 92 13.69 -0.25 -5.21
CA TYR A 92 12.53 -0.56 -4.36
C TYR A 92 11.19 -0.34 -5.08
N ARG A 93 11.08 0.75 -5.83
CA ARG A 93 9.91 1.03 -6.66
C ARG A 93 9.63 -0.10 -7.66
N ALA A 94 10.67 -0.55 -8.37
CA ALA A 94 10.59 -1.64 -9.34
C ALA A 94 10.22 -2.97 -8.67
N VAL A 95 10.78 -3.29 -7.51
CA VAL A 95 10.44 -4.52 -6.75
C VAL A 95 8.96 -4.52 -6.35
N GLY A 96 8.44 -3.41 -5.83
CA GLY A 96 7.02 -3.33 -5.47
C GLY A 96 6.08 -3.41 -6.69
N LEU A 97 6.43 -2.75 -7.80
CA LEU A 97 5.68 -2.86 -9.06
C LEU A 97 5.72 -4.27 -9.65
N LEU A 98 6.88 -4.93 -9.58
CA LEU A 98 7.07 -6.30 -10.03
C LEU A 98 6.10 -7.22 -9.27
N ALA A 99 6.06 -7.11 -7.94
CA ALA A 99 5.15 -7.89 -7.11
C ALA A 99 3.67 -7.63 -7.48
N LEU A 100 3.27 -6.38 -7.71
CA LEU A 100 1.90 -6.05 -8.11
C LEU A 100 1.55 -6.46 -9.54
N THR A 101 2.54 -6.63 -10.42
CA THR A 101 2.34 -7.05 -11.83
C THR A 101 2.13 -8.56 -11.94
N LEU A 102 2.73 -9.32 -11.02
CA LEU A 102 2.51 -10.75 -10.95
C LEU A 102 1.06 -11.08 -10.61
N ARG A 103 0.63 -12.26 -11.07
CA ARG A 103 -0.68 -12.79 -10.75
C ARG A 103 -0.81 -12.99 -9.24
N ALA A 104 -2.00 -12.72 -8.70
CA ALA A 104 -2.27 -12.86 -7.27
C ALA A 104 -1.83 -14.23 -6.73
N ALA A 105 -1.12 -14.22 -5.61
CA ALA A 105 -0.62 -15.41 -4.93
C ALA A 105 0.18 -16.39 -5.82
N SER A 106 0.89 -15.88 -6.84
CA SER A 106 1.82 -16.72 -7.60
C SER A 106 2.99 -17.20 -6.74
N ALA A 107 3.74 -18.20 -7.23
CA ALA A 107 5.00 -18.57 -6.60
C ALA A 107 5.96 -17.37 -6.55
N GLY A 108 6.05 -16.63 -7.66
CA GLY A 108 6.89 -15.43 -7.77
C GLY A 108 6.59 -14.34 -6.75
N SER A 109 5.32 -13.94 -6.54
CA SER A 109 5.02 -12.80 -5.66
C SER A 109 5.32 -13.10 -4.19
N SER A 110 5.05 -14.33 -3.75
CA SER A 110 5.35 -14.80 -2.40
C SER A 110 6.85 -14.92 -2.15
N GLU A 111 7.60 -15.40 -3.14
CA GLU A 111 9.07 -15.50 -3.05
C GLU A 111 9.72 -14.10 -3.02
N VAL A 112 9.22 -13.16 -3.84
CA VAL A 112 9.66 -11.75 -3.78
C VAL A 112 9.45 -11.16 -2.39
N LEU A 113 8.30 -11.39 -1.74
CA LEU A 113 8.07 -10.97 -0.36
C LEU A 113 9.08 -11.61 0.61
N ALA A 114 9.25 -12.94 0.54
CA ALA A 114 10.13 -13.67 1.44
C ALA A 114 11.59 -13.17 1.38
N HIS A 115 12.11 -12.91 0.17
CA HIS A 115 13.48 -12.46 -0.02
C HIS A 115 13.69 -10.95 0.17
N SER A 116 12.66 -10.12 -0.03
CA SER A 116 12.76 -8.66 0.14
C SER A 116 12.49 -8.19 1.56
N PHE A 117 11.76 -8.96 2.37
CA PHE A 117 11.32 -8.53 3.70
C PHE A 117 12.48 -8.08 4.61
N GLN A 118 13.55 -8.89 4.73
CA GLN A 118 14.68 -8.58 5.62
C GLN A 118 15.43 -7.29 5.20
N PRO A 119 15.83 -7.12 3.92
CA PRO A 119 16.38 -5.85 3.45
C PRO A 119 15.46 -4.65 3.72
N LEU A 120 14.16 -4.77 3.44
CA LEU A 120 13.18 -3.69 3.66
C LEU A 120 13.07 -3.35 5.15
N ALA A 121 12.93 -4.35 6.01
CA ALA A 121 12.81 -4.17 7.45
C ALA A 121 14.04 -3.46 8.05
N ARG A 122 15.25 -3.79 7.62
CA ARG A 122 16.48 -3.09 8.06
C ARG A 122 16.47 -1.62 7.68
N THR A 123 16.11 -1.30 6.43
CA THR A 123 16.02 0.09 5.95
C THR A 123 14.94 0.88 6.71
N ILE A 124 13.80 0.26 7.00
CA ILE A 124 12.68 0.89 7.74
C ILE A 124 13.05 1.12 9.21
N ARG A 125 13.66 0.13 9.86
CA ARG A 125 14.09 0.20 11.27
C ARG A 125 15.32 1.10 11.47
N ARG A 126 15.94 1.56 10.38
CA ARG A 126 17.18 2.36 10.40
C ARG A 126 18.31 1.62 11.10
N GLU A 127 18.35 0.30 10.95
CA GLU A 127 19.41 -0.55 11.47
C GLU A 127 20.66 -0.36 10.60
N HIS A 128 21.46 0.66 10.89
CA HIS A 128 22.77 0.88 10.28
C HIS A 128 23.78 1.32 11.34
N ASP A 129 24.96 0.71 11.32
CA ASP A 129 26.13 1.18 12.06
C ASP A 129 26.63 2.47 11.40
N GLY A 130 26.30 3.63 11.99
CA GLY A 130 26.98 4.90 11.70
C GLY A 130 26.10 6.05 11.23
N ASP A 131 25.10 5.83 10.35
CA ASP A 131 24.22 6.90 9.86
C ASP A 131 22.80 6.43 9.50
N ALA A 132 21.81 7.28 9.79
CA ALA A 132 20.41 6.98 9.47
C ALA A 132 20.17 7.07 7.94
N PRO A 133 19.40 6.16 7.35
CA PRO A 133 19.12 6.17 5.91
C PRO A 133 18.36 7.45 5.49
N PRO A 134 18.58 7.96 4.27
CA PRO A 134 17.87 9.13 3.75
C PRO A 134 16.34 8.94 3.77
N VAL A 135 15.60 10.02 4.06
CA VAL A 135 14.13 10.03 4.15
C VAL A 135 13.45 9.38 2.94
N THR A 136 13.88 9.74 1.73
CA THR A 136 13.31 9.23 0.48
C THR A 136 13.50 7.72 0.33
N LEU A 137 14.63 7.20 0.77
CA LEU A 137 14.92 5.77 0.72
C LEU A 137 14.02 4.99 1.69
N VAL A 138 13.82 5.53 2.89
CA VAL A 138 12.93 4.91 3.88
C VAL A 138 11.48 4.89 3.38
N ILE A 139 11.00 5.98 2.77
CA ILE A 139 9.65 6.04 2.18
C ILE A 139 9.52 5.01 1.05
N ALA A 140 10.50 4.94 0.15
CA ALA A 140 10.49 3.94 -0.94
C ALA A 140 10.47 2.51 -0.40
N ALA A 141 11.18 2.23 0.70
CA ALA A 141 11.16 0.92 1.37
C ALA A 141 9.80 0.64 2.03
N ILE A 142 9.17 1.62 2.71
CA ILE A 142 7.84 1.48 3.30
C ILE A 142 6.80 1.13 2.23
N GLU A 143 6.81 1.86 1.11
CA GLU A 143 5.87 1.64 0.01
C GLU A 143 6.12 0.31 -0.71
N CYS A 144 7.39 -0.04 -0.92
CA CYS A 144 7.75 -1.34 -1.45
C CYS A 144 7.26 -2.46 -0.53
N LEU A 145 7.43 -2.34 0.80
CA LEU A 145 6.93 -3.31 1.78
C LEU A 145 5.41 -3.48 1.65
N ALA A 146 4.65 -2.38 1.56
CA ALA A 146 3.20 -2.47 1.33
C ALA A 146 2.87 -3.26 0.06
N ALA A 147 3.51 -2.93 -1.06
CA ALA A 147 3.24 -3.55 -2.35
C ALA A 147 3.58 -5.06 -2.37
N VAL A 148 4.76 -5.44 -1.87
CA VAL A 148 5.18 -6.85 -1.84
C VAL A 148 4.34 -7.67 -0.84
N THR A 149 3.96 -7.09 0.30
CA THR A 149 3.09 -7.78 1.27
C THR A 149 1.68 -7.94 0.73
N PHE A 150 1.11 -6.92 0.09
CA PHE A 150 -0.21 -7.00 -0.53
C PHE A 150 -0.30 -8.07 -1.62
N ALA A 151 0.73 -8.22 -2.47
CA ALA A 151 0.72 -9.18 -3.57
C ALA A 151 1.21 -10.59 -3.20
N GLY A 152 2.10 -10.70 -2.20
CA GLY A 152 2.86 -11.91 -1.92
C GLY A 152 2.49 -12.64 -0.62
N ALA A 153 1.74 -12.02 0.29
CA ALA A 153 1.37 -12.67 1.55
C ALA A 153 0.49 -13.89 1.29
N ARG A 154 0.89 -15.05 1.83
CA ARG A 154 0.10 -16.31 1.71
C ARG A 154 -0.74 -16.60 2.95
N GLY A 155 -0.47 -15.89 4.03
CA GLY A 155 -1.19 -16.02 5.27
C GLY A 155 -1.00 -14.80 6.15
N ARG A 156 -1.70 -14.79 7.28
CA ARG A 156 -1.73 -13.65 8.20
C ARG A 156 -0.35 -13.34 8.80
N ASP A 157 0.48 -14.35 9.02
CA ASP A 157 1.78 -14.17 9.66
C ASP A 157 2.72 -13.27 8.83
N ASP A 158 2.63 -13.34 7.50
CA ASP A 158 3.39 -12.48 6.59
C ASP A 158 2.95 -11.01 6.71
N VAL A 159 1.63 -10.80 6.77
CA VAL A 159 1.02 -9.47 6.95
C VAL A 159 1.39 -8.92 8.32
N TYR A 160 1.27 -9.72 9.39
CA TYR A 160 1.63 -9.31 10.75
C TYR A 160 3.09 -8.94 10.90
N ARG A 161 3.98 -9.70 10.28
CA ARG A 161 5.41 -9.40 10.31
C ARG A 161 5.69 -8.02 9.70
N SER A 162 4.98 -7.68 8.62
CA SER A 162 5.06 -6.38 7.96
C SER A 162 4.43 -5.26 8.79
N LEU A 163 3.24 -5.49 9.35
CA LEU A 163 2.56 -4.57 10.26
C LEU A 163 3.42 -4.25 11.48
N LYS A 164 4.05 -5.26 12.09
CA LYS A 164 4.94 -5.09 13.24
C LYS A 164 6.14 -4.21 12.92
N ALA A 165 6.78 -4.41 11.77
CA ALA A 165 7.92 -3.58 11.36
C ALA A 165 7.54 -2.09 11.19
N LEU A 166 6.34 -1.81 10.66
CA LEU A 166 5.81 -0.45 10.54
C LEU A 166 5.38 0.11 11.89
N TRP A 167 4.75 -0.71 12.74
CA TRP A 167 4.28 -0.31 14.05
C TRP A 167 5.43 0.07 14.98
N ASP A 168 6.52 -0.71 14.98
CA ASP A 168 7.75 -0.40 15.73
C ASP A 168 8.28 1.01 15.38
N LEU A 169 8.19 1.40 14.10
CA LEU A 169 8.58 2.74 13.62
C LEU A 169 7.61 3.84 14.09
N ILE A 170 6.30 3.58 14.06
CA ILE A 170 5.25 4.53 14.50
C ILE A 170 5.34 4.78 16.00
N VAL A 171 5.43 3.73 16.82
CA VAL A 171 5.51 3.87 18.29
C VAL A 171 6.80 4.54 18.74
N SER A 172 7.92 4.24 18.07
CA SER A 172 9.21 4.90 18.37
C SER A 172 9.16 6.42 18.17
N SER A 173 8.26 6.91 17.31
CA SER A 173 8.05 8.34 17.08
C SER A 173 7.06 8.99 18.06
N SER A 174 6.15 8.21 18.65
CA SER A 174 5.04 8.70 19.47
C SER A 174 5.36 8.76 20.96
N ARG A 175 6.48 8.18 21.41
CA ARG A 175 6.87 8.23 22.83
C ARG A 175 7.36 9.63 23.22
N PRO A 176 6.72 10.31 24.20
CA PRO A 176 7.27 11.54 24.74
C PRO A 176 8.63 11.24 25.38
N SER A 177 9.64 12.01 24.99
CA SER A 177 10.95 11.98 25.63
C SER A 177 10.74 12.39 27.09
N LYS A 178 10.93 11.46 28.04
CA LYS A 178 11.20 11.85 29.42
C LYS A 178 12.45 12.71 29.38
N ILE A 179 12.28 14.01 29.59
CA ILE A 179 13.36 14.92 29.93
C ILE A 179 13.92 14.39 31.24
N ASN A 180 15.08 13.73 31.18
CA ASN A 180 15.87 13.49 32.37
C ASN A 180 16.43 14.85 32.78
N SER A 181 15.66 15.58 33.59
CA SER A 181 16.19 16.63 34.44
C SER A 181 17.02 15.95 35.54
N GLY A 182 18.33 15.78 35.27
CA GLY A 182 19.29 15.35 36.28
C GLY A 182 20.28 14.30 35.75
N GLY A 183 21.55 14.70 35.62
CA GLY A 183 22.68 13.78 35.45
C GLY A 183 23.64 14.17 34.33
N SER A 184 24.68 14.91 34.70
CA SER A 184 25.87 15.14 33.86
C SER A 184 26.60 13.82 33.59
N GLY A 185 26.96 13.54 32.33
CA GLY A 185 27.92 12.48 31.99
C GLY A 185 27.71 11.82 30.62
N ALA A 186 28.64 12.12 29.70
CA ALA A 186 29.05 11.36 28.51
C ALA A 186 27.98 10.71 27.60
N GLY A 187 27.83 11.30 26.41
CA GLY A 187 27.17 10.68 25.26
C GLY A 187 25.87 11.36 24.87
N ALA A 188 25.94 12.53 24.23
CA ALA A 188 24.81 13.16 23.58
C ALA A 188 24.33 12.27 22.41
N ARG A 189 23.48 11.28 22.71
CA ARG A 189 22.81 10.46 21.69
C ARG A 189 21.88 11.39 20.92
N LYS A 190 22.29 11.75 19.69
CA LYS A 190 21.56 12.64 18.79
C LYS A 190 20.09 12.24 18.73
N LYS A 191 19.21 13.13 19.16
CA LYS A 191 17.74 13.02 19.22
C LYS A 191 17.19 12.72 17.83
N THR A 192 16.88 11.46 17.50
CA THR A 192 16.34 11.07 16.19
C THR A 192 14.81 11.00 16.22
N THR A 193 14.17 12.17 16.21
CA THR A 193 12.74 12.26 15.88
C THR A 193 12.53 11.72 14.45
N THR A 194 11.63 10.74 14.27
CA THR A 194 11.27 10.23 12.93
C THR A 194 10.78 11.40 12.08
N PRO A 195 11.35 11.62 10.87
CA PRO A 195 10.91 12.69 9.99
C PRO A 195 9.41 12.56 9.67
N PRO A 196 8.63 13.66 9.66
CA PRO A 196 7.18 13.58 9.54
C PRO A 196 6.70 12.85 8.29
N GLN A 197 7.40 13.00 7.16
CA GLN A 197 7.05 12.31 5.91
C GLN A 197 7.19 10.79 6.04
N VAL A 198 8.20 10.33 6.78
CA VAL A 198 8.38 8.89 7.07
C VAL A 198 7.27 8.39 7.97
N LEU A 199 6.90 9.17 8.99
CA LEU A 199 5.82 8.82 9.92
C LEU A 199 4.47 8.73 9.20
N ALA A 200 4.12 9.73 8.40
CA ALA A 200 2.90 9.74 7.60
C ALA A 200 2.84 8.53 6.67
N ALA A 201 3.93 8.25 5.93
CA ALA A 201 4.02 7.07 5.07
C ALA A 201 3.85 5.76 5.87
N ALA A 202 4.50 5.65 7.03
CA ALA A 202 4.38 4.46 7.88
C ALA A 202 2.94 4.23 8.37
N VAL A 203 2.25 5.28 8.81
CA VAL A 203 0.84 5.20 9.28
C VAL A 203 -0.08 4.82 8.13
N SER A 204 0.00 5.49 6.98
CA SER A 204 -0.82 5.17 5.80
C SER A 204 -0.58 3.74 5.31
N THR A 205 0.68 3.29 5.27
CA THR A 205 1.04 1.92 4.87
C THR A 205 0.60 0.88 5.90
N TRP A 206 0.69 1.19 7.20
CA TRP A 206 0.17 0.31 8.24
C TRP A 206 -1.35 0.16 8.12
N ALA A 207 -2.07 1.27 7.93
CA ALA A 207 -3.52 1.26 7.70
C ALA A 207 -3.87 0.45 6.45
N PHE A 208 -3.14 0.67 5.34
CA PHE A 208 -3.29 -0.10 4.11
C PHE A 208 -3.12 -1.61 4.31
N LEU A 209 -2.06 -2.05 4.99
CA LEU A 209 -1.87 -3.49 5.23
C LEU A 209 -2.91 -4.08 6.17
N LEU A 210 -3.44 -3.29 7.11
CA LEU A 210 -4.53 -3.76 7.98
C LEU A 210 -5.79 -4.09 7.17
N THR A 211 -6.03 -3.37 6.07
CA THR A 211 -7.18 -3.63 5.19
C THR A 211 -7.17 -5.00 4.51
N THR A 212 -6.00 -5.67 4.42
CA THR A 212 -5.87 -6.97 3.75
C THR A 212 -6.29 -8.14 4.64
N ILE A 213 -6.41 -7.90 5.95
CA ILE A 213 -6.84 -8.89 6.94
C ILE A 213 -8.23 -8.57 7.53
N VAL A 214 -9.00 -7.73 6.83
CA VAL A 214 -10.35 -7.27 7.23
C VAL A 214 -11.34 -8.42 7.41
N SER A 215 -11.36 -9.38 6.48
CA SER A 215 -12.27 -10.54 6.55
C SER A 215 -12.09 -11.41 7.80
N GLU A 216 -10.91 -11.34 8.42
CA GLU A 216 -10.58 -12.09 9.63
C GLU A 216 -10.57 -11.21 10.88
N THR A 217 -10.81 -9.90 10.75
CA THR A 217 -10.66 -8.92 11.82
C THR A 217 -11.49 -9.25 13.05
N ASP A 218 -12.67 -9.85 12.91
CA ASP A 218 -13.46 -10.35 14.05
C ASP A 218 -12.73 -11.42 14.87
N ALA A 219 -12.03 -12.36 14.21
CA ALA A 219 -11.21 -13.34 14.91
C ALA A 219 -9.95 -12.70 15.52
N LEU A 220 -9.46 -11.62 14.92
CA LEU A 220 -8.29 -10.88 15.40
C LEU A 220 -8.60 -10.03 16.62
N ILE A 221 -9.73 -9.31 16.61
CA ILE A 221 -10.23 -8.57 17.76
C ILE A 221 -10.45 -9.52 18.94
N LYS A 222 -11.00 -10.72 18.67
CA LYS A 222 -11.22 -11.75 19.71
C LYS A 222 -9.93 -12.38 20.23
N LYS A 223 -8.88 -12.48 19.41
CA LYS A 223 -7.59 -13.10 19.76
C LYS A 223 -6.59 -12.11 20.35
N ALA A 224 -6.61 -10.86 19.90
CA ALA A 224 -5.73 -9.81 20.36
C ALA A 224 -6.24 -9.27 21.70
N ASP A 225 -5.31 -8.92 22.58
CA ASP A 225 -5.66 -8.24 23.82
C ASP A 225 -6.29 -6.88 23.49
N SER A 226 -7.48 -6.62 24.05
CA SER A 226 -8.16 -5.32 23.98
C SER A 226 -7.25 -4.14 24.34
N ALA A 227 -6.28 -4.36 25.24
CA ALA A 227 -5.27 -3.36 25.60
C ALA A 227 -4.34 -2.99 24.44
N VAL A 228 -4.01 -3.93 23.55
CA VAL A 228 -3.13 -3.69 22.40
C VAL A 228 -3.83 -2.76 21.39
N TRP A 229 -5.09 -3.04 21.06
CA TRP A 229 -5.86 -2.18 20.16
C TRP A 229 -6.17 -0.82 20.77
N ASN A 230 -6.51 -0.76 22.06
CA ASN A 230 -6.70 0.51 22.77
C ASN A 230 -5.42 1.36 22.76
N ALA A 231 -4.25 0.74 23.00
CA ALA A 231 -2.97 1.43 22.92
C ALA A 231 -2.65 1.91 21.50
N ALA A 232 -3.00 1.11 20.48
CA ALA A 232 -2.82 1.50 19.09
C ALA A 232 -3.71 2.68 18.69
N VAL A 233 -4.98 2.65 19.06
CA VAL A 233 -5.94 3.73 18.83
C VAL A 233 -5.50 5.00 19.56
N ALA A 234 -5.09 4.90 20.82
CA ALA A 234 -4.59 6.05 21.58
C ALA A 234 -3.32 6.65 20.97
N CYS A 235 -2.40 5.81 20.48
CA CYS A 235 -1.21 6.24 19.75
C CYS A 235 -1.58 7.04 18.49
N LEU A 236 -2.46 6.50 17.65
CA LEU A 236 -2.94 7.16 16.44
C LEU A 236 -3.70 8.46 16.75
N ALA A 237 -4.55 8.48 17.79
CA ALA A 237 -5.26 9.67 18.22
C ALA A 237 -4.30 10.78 18.67
N GLY A 238 -3.19 10.43 19.34
CA GLY A 238 -2.12 11.36 19.67
C GLY A 238 -1.47 12.02 18.45
N LEU A 239 -1.39 11.31 17.31
CA LEU A 239 -0.84 11.83 16.06
C LEU A 239 -1.73 12.89 15.39
N LEU A 240 -3.01 13.00 15.76
CA LEU A 240 -3.88 14.10 15.31
C LEU A 240 -3.42 15.47 15.83
N GLY A 241 -2.64 15.50 16.93
CA GLY A 241 -2.03 16.71 17.47
C GLY A 241 -0.66 17.06 16.87
N HIS A 242 -0.18 16.31 15.87
CA HIS A 242 1.14 16.51 15.29
C HIS A 242 1.22 17.79 14.42
N ASP A 243 2.36 18.50 14.43
CA ASP A 243 2.55 19.76 13.69
C ASP A 243 2.46 19.57 12.16
N ASP A 244 3.02 18.46 11.68
CA ASP A 244 2.94 18.08 10.27
C ASP A 244 1.54 17.57 9.93
N ARG A 245 0.93 18.22 8.94
CA ARG A 245 -0.38 17.88 8.43
C ARG A 245 -0.45 16.46 7.82
N GLY A 246 0.57 16.03 7.09
CA GLY A 246 0.56 14.72 6.43
C GLY A 246 0.43 13.60 7.47
N VAL A 247 1.07 13.78 8.63
CA VAL A 247 0.89 12.91 9.80
C VAL A 247 -0.54 12.95 10.32
N ARG A 248 -1.15 14.13 10.49
CA ARG A 248 -2.55 14.27 10.92
C ARG A 248 -3.51 13.57 9.97
N VAL A 249 -3.37 13.79 8.67
CA VAL A 249 -4.20 13.19 7.62
C VAL A 249 -4.08 11.66 7.65
N ALA A 250 -2.85 11.12 7.68
CA ALA A 250 -2.63 9.68 7.73
C ALA A 250 -3.24 9.05 9.00
N ALA A 251 -3.10 9.71 10.15
CA ALA A 251 -3.70 9.26 11.41
C ALA A 251 -5.22 9.30 11.38
N GLY A 252 -5.82 10.34 10.80
CA GLY A 252 -7.28 10.48 10.63
C GLY A 252 -7.86 9.36 9.78
N GLU A 253 -7.28 9.09 8.61
CA GLU A 253 -7.71 7.98 7.74
C GLU A 253 -7.57 6.62 8.45
N ALA A 254 -6.45 6.40 9.15
CA ALA A 254 -6.24 5.17 9.91
C ALA A 254 -7.27 4.99 11.03
N LEU A 255 -7.61 6.05 11.76
CA LEU A 255 -8.61 6.02 12.84
C LEU A 255 -10.03 5.80 12.30
N ALA A 256 -10.40 6.47 11.22
CA ALA A 256 -11.71 6.28 10.59
C ALA A 256 -11.89 4.82 10.12
N MET A 257 -10.84 4.23 9.55
CA MET A 257 -10.79 2.80 9.22
C MET A 257 -10.87 1.91 10.48
N CYS A 258 -10.12 2.23 11.55
CA CYS A 258 -10.21 1.48 12.81
C CYS A 258 -11.62 1.49 13.42
N VAL A 259 -12.32 2.63 13.36
CA VAL A 259 -13.71 2.74 13.80
C VAL A 259 -14.65 1.93 12.90
N GLU A 260 -14.49 2.01 11.56
CA GLU A 260 -15.26 1.22 10.60
C GLU A 260 -15.10 -0.29 10.83
N LEU A 261 -13.89 -0.74 11.15
CA LEU A 261 -13.57 -2.13 11.45
C LEU A 261 -13.88 -2.55 12.89
N ASN A 262 -14.51 -1.67 13.68
CA ASN A 262 -14.87 -1.91 15.07
C ASN A 262 -13.66 -2.25 15.99
N LEU A 263 -12.46 -1.81 15.62
CA LEU A 263 -11.23 -1.97 16.42
C LEU A 263 -11.23 -1.08 17.68
N THR A 264 -12.13 -0.10 17.73
CA THR A 264 -12.31 0.83 18.85
C THR A 264 -13.40 0.38 19.84
N GLN A 265 -13.97 -0.81 19.69
CA GLN A 265 -15.12 -1.26 20.51
C GLN A 265 -14.88 -1.28 22.03
N HIS A 266 -13.61 -1.38 22.45
CA HIS A 266 -13.19 -1.38 23.85
C HIS A 266 -12.53 -0.06 24.28
N ALA A 267 -12.51 0.95 23.39
CA ALA A 267 -12.00 2.26 23.73
C ALA A 267 -12.92 2.93 24.76
N PRO A 268 -12.39 3.54 25.82
CA PRO A 268 -13.19 4.29 26.78
C PRO A 268 -14.00 5.38 26.06
N ARG A 269 -15.27 5.55 26.44
CA ARG A 269 -16.15 6.56 25.84
C ARG A 269 -15.53 7.97 25.86
N LYS A 270 -14.90 8.33 26.96
CA LYS A 270 -14.17 9.61 27.12
C LYS A 270 -13.12 9.82 26.03
N ASP A 271 -12.43 8.76 25.62
CA ASP A 271 -11.36 8.83 24.62
C ASP A 271 -11.96 8.98 23.22
N MET A 272 -13.10 8.32 22.95
CA MET A 272 -13.86 8.52 21.71
C MET A 272 -14.47 9.93 21.61
N ASP A 273 -14.99 10.47 22.71
CA ASP A 273 -15.49 11.85 22.77
C ASP A 273 -14.35 12.86 22.51
N ALA A 274 -13.16 12.62 23.09
CA ALA A 274 -11.97 13.44 22.86
C ALA A 274 -11.47 13.35 21.40
N LEU A 275 -11.53 12.15 20.80
CA LEU A 275 -11.23 11.94 19.39
C LEU A 275 -12.18 12.74 18.49
N ALA A 276 -13.49 12.64 18.70
CA ALA A 276 -14.49 13.37 17.94
C ALA A 276 -14.30 14.89 18.06
N ALA A 277 -14.03 15.39 19.26
CA ALA A 277 -13.71 16.80 19.49
C ALA A 277 -12.47 17.25 18.69
N LYS A 278 -11.41 16.43 18.68
CA LYS A 278 -10.18 16.76 17.94
C LYS A 278 -10.38 16.74 16.42
N VAL A 279 -11.15 15.78 15.91
CA VAL A 279 -11.52 15.71 14.49
C VAL A 279 -12.31 16.96 14.08
N SER A 280 -13.29 17.38 14.87
CA SER A 280 -14.10 18.58 14.62
C SER A 280 -13.27 19.87 14.65
N GLU A 281 -12.28 19.95 15.55
CA GLU A 281 -11.30 21.05 15.57
C GLU A 281 -10.53 21.13 14.24
N LEU A 282 -10.03 19.99 13.74
CA LEU A 282 -9.27 19.91 12.49
C LEU A 282 -10.12 20.16 11.24
N ALA A 283 -11.41 19.80 11.27
CA ALA A 283 -12.37 20.13 10.20
C ALA A 283 -12.63 21.66 10.09
N SER A 284 -12.53 22.35 11.22
CA SER A 284 -12.78 23.79 11.36
C SER A 284 -11.51 24.66 11.31
N GLU A 285 -10.35 24.06 11.07
CA GLU A 285 -9.06 24.76 11.06
C GLU A 285 -9.06 25.91 10.03
N LEU A 286 -8.84 27.14 10.48
CA LEU A 286 -8.88 28.32 9.61
C LEU A 286 -7.58 28.42 8.77
N PRO A 287 -7.66 28.91 7.52
CA PRO A 287 -6.47 29.23 6.74
C PRO A 287 -5.63 30.29 7.43
N GLY A 288 -4.37 29.97 7.71
CA GLY A 288 -3.37 31.00 8.03
C GLY A 288 -3.19 31.96 6.84
N ARG A 289 -2.72 33.19 7.08
CA ARG A 289 -2.32 34.12 6.02
C ARG A 289 -1.15 33.51 5.22
N GLY A 290 -1.45 32.86 4.10
CA GLY A 290 -0.46 32.14 3.29
C GLY A 290 -0.89 31.97 1.83
N SER A 291 0.07 31.52 1.01
CA SER A 291 -0.06 31.29 -0.44
C SER A 291 -1.21 30.35 -0.81
N ASN A 292 -1.86 30.59 -1.95
CA ASN A 292 -3.01 29.85 -2.47
C ASN A 292 -2.82 28.32 -2.48
N SER A 293 -1.61 27.81 -2.72
CA SER A 293 -1.33 26.36 -2.69
C SER A 293 -1.47 25.76 -1.29
N LYS A 294 -1.04 26.48 -0.24
CA LYS A 294 -1.24 26.06 1.16
C LYS A 294 -2.72 26.06 1.52
N ASN A 295 -3.51 26.94 0.90
CA ASN A 295 -4.96 27.01 1.09
C ASN A 295 -5.70 25.85 0.41
N THR A 296 -5.35 25.50 -0.84
CA THR A 296 -5.91 24.33 -1.53
C THR A 296 -5.65 23.05 -0.75
N ILE A 297 -4.39 22.88 -0.33
CA ILE A 297 -4.01 21.77 0.54
C ILE A 297 -4.90 21.85 1.78
N LEU A 298 -4.92 22.95 2.57
CA LEU A 298 -5.78 23.08 3.76
C LEU A 298 -7.24 22.65 3.56
N LEU A 299 -7.86 23.02 2.44
CA LEU A 299 -9.22 22.61 2.10
C LEU A 299 -9.38 21.09 2.02
N GLU A 300 -8.45 20.36 1.41
CA GLU A 300 -8.50 18.88 1.33
C GLU A 300 -8.45 18.21 2.71
N GLN A 301 -7.71 18.78 3.67
CA GLN A 301 -7.67 18.26 5.04
C GLN A 301 -9.00 18.52 5.75
N ARG A 302 -9.53 19.74 5.62
CA ARG A 302 -10.81 20.10 6.24
C ARG A 302 -11.94 19.25 5.70
N ASP A 303 -11.94 19.00 4.40
CA ASP A 303 -12.89 18.11 3.74
C ASP A 303 -12.78 16.69 4.29
N LEU A 304 -11.56 16.13 4.38
CA LEU A 304 -11.33 14.82 4.97
C LEU A 304 -11.82 14.75 6.42
N PHE A 305 -11.42 15.69 7.28
CA PHE A 305 -11.84 15.66 8.69
C PHE A 305 -13.34 15.99 8.87
N GLY A 306 -13.95 16.74 7.95
CA GLY A 306 -15.40 16.92 7.90
C GLY A 306 -16.12 15.60 7.60
N GLN A 307 -15.62 14.83 6.64
CA GLN A 307 -16.14 13.48 6.35
C GLN A 307 -15.93 12.52 7.54
N ILE A 308 -14.77 12.58 8.22
CA ILE A 308 -14.53 11.77 9.41
C ILE A 308 -15.46 12.20 10.56
N ALA A 309 -15.70 13.49 10.76
CA ALA A 309 -16.64 13.98 11.78
C ALA A 309 -18.05 13.46 11.53
N ALA A 310 -18.56 13.60 10.30
CA ALA A 310 -19.86 13.07 9.89
C ALA A 310 -19.95 11.55 10.06
N PHE A 311 -18.86 10.83 9.78
CA PHE A 311 -18.77 9.40 10.04
C PHE A 311 -18.87 9.06 11.53
N LEU A 312 -18.17 9.77 12.41
CA LEU A 312 -18.20 9.53 13.85
C LEU A 312 -19.55 9.90 14.48
N ASP A 313 -20.19 10.98 14.01
CA ASP A 313 -21.44 11.49 14.58
C ASP A 313 -22.68 10.79 14.04
N HIS A 314 -22.70 10.45 12.74
CA HIS A 314 -23.88 9.98 12.03
C HIS A 314 -23.68 8.65 11.30
N GLY A 315 -22.46 8.11 11.28
CA GLY A 315 -22.16 6.89 10.54
C GLY A 315 -22.08 7.08 9.02
N GLU A 316 -22.00 8.33 8.55
CA GLU A 316 -21.88 8.65 7.13
C GLU A 316 -20.54 8.15 6.57
N ARG A 317 -20.61 7.23 5.61
CA ARG A 317 -19.41 6.65 4.99
C ARG A 317 -18.92 7.51 3.83
N PRO A 318 -17.60 7.48 3.53
CA PRO A 318 -17.07 8.19 2.39
C PRO A 318 -17.63 7.59 1.09
N GLU A 319 -17.92 8.41 0.11
CA GLU A 319 -18.29 7.97 -1.24
C GLU A 319 -17.32 8.55 -2.27
N ARG A 320 -16.64 7.67 -3.01
CA ARG A 320 -15.74 8.07 -4.10
C ARG A 320 -15.98 7.21 -5.33
N SER A 321 -16.25 7.84 -6.46
CA SER A 321 -16.36 7.18 -7.77
C SER A 321 -15.15 7.52 -8.64
N LEU A 322 -14.50 6.50 -9.19
CA LEU A 322 -13.40 6.66 -10.16
C LEU A 322 -13.76 5.98 -11.48
N PRO A 323 -13.78 6.71 -12.61
CA PRO A 323 -14.00 6.08 -13.91
C PRO A 323 -12.86 5.12 -14.21
N THR A 324 -13.20 3.86 -14.45
CA THR A 324 -12.25 2.80 -14.79
C THR A 324 -12.10 2.61 -16.29
N SER A 325 -13.05 3.02 -17.11
CA SER A 325 -12.95 2.97 -18.58
C SER A 325 -12.86 4.36 -19.24
N VAL A 326 -12.30 4.43 -20.45
CA VAL A 326 -12.13 5.70 -21.21
C VAL A 326 -13.48 6.27 -21.66
N ASP A 327 -14.46 5.40 -21.89
CA ASP A 327 -15.84 5.77 -22.20
C ASP A 327 -16.65 6.21 -20.96
N GLY A 328 -16.06 6.13 -19.75
CA GLY A 328 -16.70 6.50 -18.48
C GLY A 328 -17.84 5.58 -18.04
N CYS A 329 -18.16 4.54 -18.81
CA CYS A 329 -19.29 3.65 -18.58
C CYS A 329 -19.14 2.74 -17.36
N VAL A 330 -17.90 2.53 -16.89
CA VAL A 330 -17.59 1.68 -15.74
C VAL A 330 -16.86 2.52 -14.70
N ALA A 331 -17.42 2.68 -13.51
CA ALA A 331 -16.80 3.38 -12.40
C ALA A 331 -16.56 2.44 -11.21
N LEU A 332 -15.39 2.57 -10.61
CA LEU A 332 -15.06 1.98 -9.32
C LEU A 332 -15.68 2.88 -8.24
N ARG A 333 -16.71 2.39 -7.55
CA ARG A 333 -17.30 3.09 -6.40
C ARG A 333 -16.73 2.52 -5.11
N VAL A 334 -16.22 3.40 -4.25
CA VAL A 334 -15.72 3.09 -2.92
C VAL A 334 -16.64 3.75 -1.90
N CYS A 335 -17.21 2.94 -0.99
CA CYS A 335 -18.20 3.36 0.01
C CYS A 335 -17.77 3.01 1.46
N SER A 336 -16.48 2.82 1.69
CA SER A 336 -15.91 2.40 2.98
C SER A 336 -14.54 3.02 3.18
N TRP A 337 -14.18 3.31 4.43
CA TRP A 337 -12.86 3.82 4.81
C TRP A 337 -11.75 2.83 4.50
N ALA A 338 -11.93 1.53 4.81
CA ALA A 338 -10.95 0.50 4.48
C ALA A 338 -10.69 0.44 2.95
N LYS A 339 -11.74 0.49 2.13
CA LYS A 339 -11.59 0.52 0.67
C LYS A 339 -11.00 1.84 0.15
N LEU A 340 -11.28 2.96 0.81
CA LEU A 340 -10.68 4.25 0.47
C LEU A 340 -9.17 4.26 0.74
N VAL A 341 -8.74 3.70 1.88
CA VAL A 341 -7.31 3.53 2.21
C VAL A 341 -6.62 2.63 1.18
N GLN A 342 -7.23 1.50 0.78
CA GLN A 342 -6.72 0.65 -0.31
C GLN A 342 -6.56 1.43 -1.61
N LEU A 343 -7.60 2.18 -1.99
CA LEU A 343 -7.62 2.95 -3.21
C LEU A 343 -6.55 4.05 -3.22
N ASN A 344 -6.43 4.81 -2.13
CA ASN A 344 -5.47 5.91 -2.00
C ASN A 344 -4.03 5.41 -2.13
N PHE A 345 -3.69 4.28 -1.50
CA PHE A 345 -2.35 3.70 -1.66
C PHE A 345 -2.11 3.22 -3.10
N LEU A 346 -3.03 2.44 -3.66
CA LEU A 346 -2.82 1.80 -4.97
C LEU A 346 -2.84 2.79 -6.13
N THR A 347 -3.67 3.83 -6.08
CA THR A 347 -3.66 4.90 -7.09
C THR A 347 -2.35 5.68 -7.07
N ARG A 348 -1.86 6.05 -5.88
CA ARG A 348 -0.58 6.73 -5.71
C ARG A 348 0.61 5.86 -6.12
N PHE A 349 0.60 4.58 -5.74
CA PHE A 349 1.68 3.65 -6.04
C PHE A 349 1.62 3.11 -7.46
N LEU A 350 0.51 3.11 -8.19
CA LEU A 350 0.50 2.66 -9.60
C LEU A 350 0.51 3.82 -10.59
N GLY A 351 0.29 5.04 -10.13
CA GLY A 351 0.24 6.23 -10.98
C GLY A 351 -0.76 6.04 -12.12
N ASP A 352 -0.34 6.44 -13.32
CA ASP A 352 -1.16 6.31 -14.54
C ASP A 352 -1.45 4.84 -14.92
N GLY A 353 -0.66 3.90 -14.40
CA GLY A 353 -0.83 2.47 -14.55
C GLY A 353 -2.03 1.89 -13.79
N PHE A 354 -2.55 2.58 -12.78
CA PHE A 354 -3.61 2.08 -11.90
C PHE A 354 -4.81 1.51 -12.68
N ARG A 355 -5.24 2.24 -13.71
CA ARG A 355 -6.40 1.84 -14.54
C ARG A 355 -6.17 0.51 -15.25
N LYS A 356 -4.97 0.28 -15.79
CA LYS A 356 -4.62 -0.97 -16.49
C LYS A 356 -4.61 -2.14 -15.52
N HIS A 357 -4.04 -1.96 -14.33
CA HIS A 357 -4.04 -2.97 -13.28
C HIS A 357 -5.47 -3.32 -12.84
N VAL A 358 -6.33 -2.34 -12.54
CA VAL A 358 -7.72 -2.61 -12.12
C VAL A 358 -8.51 -3.38 -13.18
N GLN A 359 -8.30 -3.08 -14.47
CA GLN A 359 -9.01 -3.77 -15.56
C GLN A 359 -8.46 -5.17 -15.86
N GLY A 360 -7.13 -5.32 -15.86
CA GLY A 360 -6.44 -6.48 -16.42
C GLY A 360 -5.88 -7.46 -15.39
N ASN A 361 -5.62 -7.02 -14.16
CA ASN A 361 -4.90 -7.79 -13.17
C ASN A 361 -5.84 -8.50 -12.19
N GLU A 362 -5.70 -9.81 -12.07
CA GLU A 362 -6.51 -10.65 -11.19
C GLU A 362 -6.43 -10.23 -9.71
N LEU A 363 -5.28 -9.74 -9.25
CA LEU A 363 -5.09 -9.24 -7.87
C LEU A 363 -6.07 -8.13 -7.52
N PHE A 364 -6.39 -7.27 -8.49
CA PHE A 364 -7.26 -6.12 -8.29
C PHE A 364 -8.74 -6.47 -8.51
N LYS A 365 -9.04 -7.53 -9.26
CA LYS A 365 -10.41 -8.05 -9.39
C LYS A 365 -10.92 -8.59 -8.05
N GLU A 366 -10.07 -9.26 -7.29
CA GLU A 366 -10.42 -9.77 -5.96
C GLU A 366 -10.49 -8.63 -4.93
N ALA A 367 -9.54 -7.69 -4.97
CA ALA A 367 -9.51 -6.55 -4.05
C ALA A 367 -10.66 -5.54 -4.25
N PHE A 368 -11.13 -5.35 -5.49
CA PHE A 368 -12.15 -4.34 -5.83
C PHE A 368 -13.41 -4.91 -6.50
N SER A 369 -13.60 -6.24 -6.51
CA SER A 369 -14.75 -6.90 -7.12
C SER A 369 -15.04 -6.46 -8.58
N TYR A 370 -14.01 -6.10 -9.34
CA TYR A 370 -14.15 -5.65 -10.72
C TYR A 370 -14.46 -6.85 -11.63
N GLY A 371 -15.67 -6.89 -12.19
CA GLY A 371 -16.05 -7.89 -13.19
C GLY A 371 -16.75 -9.17 -12.69
N ALA A 372 -17.39 -9.14 -11.51
CA ALA A 372 -18.21 -10.25 -10.99
C ALA A 372 -19.40 -10.67 -11.91
N ASN A 373 -19.64 -9.96 -13.02
CA ASN A 373 -20.61 -10.35 -14.05
C ASN A 373 -19.99 -10.60 -15.43
N LYS A 374 -18.84 -11.29 -15.49
CA LYS A 374 -18.49 -12.11 -16.66
C LYS A 374 -18.68 -13.59 -16.31
N GLY A 375 -19.94 -14.00 -16.41
CA GLY A 375 -20.47 -15.37 -16.54
C GLY A 375 -19.61 -16.56 -16.07
N LYS A 376 -20.16 -17.27 -15.07
CA LYS A 376 -19.83 -18.64 -14.64
C LYS A 376 -18.48 -18.82 -13.90
N VAL A 377 -18.55 -18.75 -12.57
CA VAL A 377 -17.85 -19.72 -11.72
C VAL A 377 -18.90 -20.42 -10.88
N LEU A 378 -19.59 -21.37 -11.53
CA LEU A 378 -20.16 -22.50 -10.82
C LEU A 378 -18.97 -23.31 -10.31
N SER A 379 -19.01 -23.63 -9.02
CA SER A 379 -18.12 -24.58 -8.36
C SER A 379 -17.93 -25.83 -9.22
N ILE A 380 -16.67 -26.09 -9.60
CA ILE A 380 -16.27 -27.39 -10.11
C ILE A 380 -16.31 -28.36 -8.93
N SER A 381 -17.46 -28.98 -8.69
CA SER A 381 -17.60 -30.35 -8.18
C SER A 381 -19.08 -30.73 -8.01
N LYS A 382 -19.70 -31.17 -9.11
CA LYS A 382 -20.49 -32.42 -9.25
C LYS A 382 -21.46 -32.32 -10.43
N LYS A 383 -21.11 -33.03 -11.50
CA LYS A 383 -22.03 -33.53 -12.54
C LYS A 383 -23.03 -34.48 -11.88
N LYS A 384 -24.34 -34.23 -12.02
CA LYS A 384 -25.38 -35.17 -12.50
C LYS A 384 -26.79 -34.58 -12.37
N GLN A 385 -27.61 -34.85 -13.40
CA GLN A 385 -29.06 -34.58 -13.56
C GLN A 385 -29.41 -33.10 -13.81
N GLY A 386 -30.22 -32.70 -14.78
CA GLY A 386 -30.98 -33.37 -15.84
C GLY A 386 -31.86 -32.32 -16.53
N ASN A 387 -31.83 -32.29 -17.86
CA ASN A 387 -32.75 -31.74 -18.88
C ASN A 387 -33.80 -30.63 -18.60
N LYS A 388 -33.93 -29.80 -19.66
CA LYS A 388 -35.09 -29.01 -20.16
C LYS A 388 -35.46 -27.74 -19.38
N THR A 389 -35.09 -26.58 -19.93
CA THR A 389 -36.00 -25.69 -20.71
C THR A 389 -35.21 -24.46 -21.17
N ASP A 390 -34.72 -24.51 -22.40
CA ASP A 390 -34.06 -23.39 -23.08
C ASP A 390 -34.90 -23.08 -24.33
N LYS A 391 -35.79 -22.09 -24.25
CA LYS A 391 -36.49 -21.53 -25.42
C LYS A 391 -37.19 -20.18 -25.22
N ASP A 392 -37.31 -19.64 -24.00
CA ASP A 392 -38.02 -18.38 -23.78
C ASP A 392 -37.14 -17.14 -23.49
N TYR A 393 -35.81 -17.30 -23.37
CA TYR A 393 -34.94 -16.17 -22.98
C TYR A 393 -34.36 -15.34 -24.15
N PHE A 394 -34.59 -15.71 -25.42
CA PHE A 394 -33.92 -15.08 -26.58
C PHE A 394 -34.78 -14.13 -27.44
N LYS A 395 -35.90 -13.61 -26.93
CA LYS A 395 -36.75 -12.63 -27.66
C LYS A 395 -37.13 -11.39 -26.84
N ALA A 396 -36.15 -10.61 -26.39
CA ALA A 396 -36.28 -9.18 -26.04
C ALA A 396 -34.87 -8.67 -25.67
N ARG A 397 -34.14 -7.87 -26.44
CA ARG A 397 -34.44 -6.50 -26.87
C ARG A 397 -33.41 -6.10 -27.95
N ARG A 398 -33.90 -5.81 -29.16
CA ARG A 398 -33.29 -4.80 -30.04
C ARG A 398 -33.83 -3.43 -29.60
N GLY A 399 -32.95 -2.44 -29.50
CA GLY A 399 -33.33 -1.03 -29.46
C GLY A 399 -33.04 -0.29 -28.15
N GLY A 400 -32.10 0.65 -28.21
CA GLY A 400 -32.20 1.93 -27.48
C GLY A 400 -31.42 2.06 -26.17
N ARG A 401 -30.31 2.81 -26.26
CA ARG A 401 -29.53 3.49 -25.19
C ARG A 401 -28.82 2.58 -24.17
N CYS A 402 -27.48 2.64 -24.19
CA CYS A 402 -26.62 2.10 -23.13
C CYS A 402 -27.09 2.63 -21.78
N ARG A 403 -27.51 1.73 -20.89
CA ARG A 403 -27.65 2.03 -19.47
C ARG A 403 -26.25 1.95 -18.85
N PRO A 404 -25.84 2.89 -17.98
CA PRO A 404 -24.60 2.76 -17.23
C PRO A 404 -24.63 1.46 -16.43
N TRP A 405 -23.56 0.68 -16.49
CA TRP A 405 -23.36 -0.45 -15.58
C TRP A 405 -22.66 0.10 -14.34
N ASP A 406 -23.45 0.51 -13.35
CA ASP A 406 -22.93 0.81 -12.02
C ASP A 406 -22.52 -0.52 -11.36
N TYR A 407 -21.22 -0.79 -11.30
CA TYR A 407 -20.70 -1.77 -10.38
C TYR A 407 -20.58 -1.09 -9.02
N THR A 408 -21.67 -1.10 -8.26
CA THR A 408 -21.59 -0.80 -6.84
C THR A 408 -20.81 -1.94 -6.19
N ILE A 409 -19.64 -1.65 -5.64
CA ILE A 409 -19.04 -2.54 -4.64
C ILE A 409 -19.91 -2.38 -3.39
N LEU A 410 -21.06 -3.05 -3.37
CA LEU A 410 -21.86 -3.20 -2.16
C LEU A 410 -21.08 -4.10 -1.22
N CYS A 411 -20.70 -3.54 -0.08
CA CYS A 411 -20.36 -4.34 1.06
C CYS A 411 -21.63 -5.01 1.58
N ASP A 412 -21.95 -6.21 1.10
CA ASP A 412 -22.74 -7.16 1.89
C ASP A 412 -21.83 -7.71 3.00
N TYR A 413 -21.51 -6.87 3.98
CA TYR A 413 -21.11 -7.37 5.29
C TYR A 413 -22.39 -7.65 6.08
N PRO A 414 -22.57 -8.82 6.71
CA PRO A 414 -23.80 -9.18 7.43
C PRO A 414 -24.09 -8.35 8.69
N TYR A 415 -23.41 -7.23 8.90
CA TYR A 415 -23.48 -6.40 10.10
C TYR A 415 -24.57 -5.32 10.07
N THR A 416 -25.73 -5.64 9.49
CA THR A 416 -26.96 -4.81 9.64
C THR A 416 -27.98 -5.43 10.59
N ALA A 417 -27.71 -6.60 11.18
CA ALA A 417 -28.54 -7.11 12.26
C ALA A 417 -28.13 -6.48 13.60
N ARG A 418 -28.98 -5.61 14.14
CA ARG A 418 -28.98 -5.17 15.54
C ARG A 418 -28.80 -6.39 16.46
N TYR A 419 -27.65 -6.57 17.09
CA TYR A 419 -27.47 -7.65 18.06
C TYR A 419 -27.66 -7.13 19.50
N LYS A 420 -28.67 -7.70 20.17
CA LYS A 420 -28.94 -7.56 21.61
C LYS A 420 -27.95 -8.41 22.42
N PRO A 421 -27.50 -7.98 23.61
CA PRO A 421 -26.26 -8.46 24.23
C PRO A 421 -26.43 -9.67 25.18
N GLU A 422 -27.27 -10.66 24.88
CA GLU A 422 -27.61 -11.70 25.89
C GLU A 422 -27.41 -13.16 25.47
N THR A 423 -26.58 -13.46 24.47
CA THR A 423 -26.34 -14.88 24.15
C THR A 423 -24.98 -15.10 23.50
N LEU A 424 -23.99 -15.50 24.32
CA LEU A 424 -23.43 -16.86 24.30
C LEU A 424 -22.09 -16.90 25.02
N LEU A 425 -22.16 -17.45 26.23
CA LEU A 425 -21.06 -17.99 27.01
C LEU A 425 -20.38 -19.16 26.28
N ARG A 426 -19.13 -19.40 26.72
CA ARG A 426 -18.36 -20.66 26.70
C ARG A 426 -17.74 -21.09 25.35
N ILE A 427 -16.40 -21.00 25.27
CA ILE A 427 -15.44 -22.13 25.42
C ILE A 427 -14.00 -21.63 25.16
N GLY A 428 -13.09 -21.96 26.09
CA GLY A 428 -11.76 -22.49 25.78
C GLY A 428 -10.62 -21.53 25.38
N TRP A 429 -9.78 -21.19 26.37
CA TRP A 429 -8.46 -20.57 26.23
C TRP A 429 -7.35 -21.59 25.92
N GLN A 430 -6.31 -21.14 25.20
CA GLN A 430 -4.86 -21.46 25.23
C GLN A 430 -4.28 -21.14 23.84
N ALA A 431 -3.16 -20.46 23.59
CA ALA A 431 -2.16 -19.73 24.36
C ALA A 431 -1.41 -18.85 23.32
N LEU A 432 -0.71 -17.79 23.73
CA LEU A 432 0.52 -17.30 23.07
C LEU A 432 1.16 -16.22 23.96
N HIS A 433 2.21 -16.65 24.65
CA HIS A 433 3.24 -15.81 25.24
C HIS A 433 4.17 -15.27 24.16
#